data_AF-A0A953ITP2-F1
#
_entry.id   AF-A0A953ITP2-F1
#
_cell.length_a   1.000
_cell.length_b   1.000
_cell.length_c   1.000
_cell.angle_alpha   90.00
_cell.angle_beta   90.00
_cell.angle_gamma   90.00
#
_symmetry.space_group_name_H-M   'P 1'
#
loop_
_entity.id
_entity.type
_entity.pdbx_description
1 polymer ?
#
loop_
_entity_poly.entity_id
_entity_poly.type
_entity_poly.pdbx_seq_one_letter_code
_entity_poly.pdbx_strand_id
1 'polypeptide(L)' 'YRPFYILGEVNAPGQYPYQPGMSVETAIAIAGGYSPRADKRNAMLTRSMNGAPLKSKVPLQTPLRPGDTINVAERWF' A
#
# COMPACT_ATOMS: atom_id res chain seq x y z
N TYR A 1 11.03 -12.04 5.40
CA TYR A 1 10.15 -11.05 6.08
C TYR A 1 8.69 -11.44 5.87
N ARG A 2 7.78 -11.04 6.77
CA ARG A 2 6.34 -11.18 6.49
C ARG A 2 5.99 -10.39 5.22
N PRO A 3 5.19 -10.96 4.30
CA PRO A 3 4.80 -10.25 3.08
C PRO A 3 3.94 -9.02 3.40
N PHE A 4 3.79 -8.13 2.43
CA PHE A 4 2.81 -7.06 2.49
C PHE A 4 1.69 -7.33 1.46
N TYR A 5 0.56 -6.67 1.64
CA TYR A 5 -0.59 -6.80 0.76
C TYR A 5 -0.88 -5.45 0.09
N ILE A 6 -1.27 -5.49 -1.18
CA ILE A 6 -1.74 -4.31 -1.90
C ILE A 6 -3.09 -4.59 -2.54
N LEU A 7 -4.04 -3.70 -2.32
CA LEU A 7 -5.44 -3.83 -2.69
C LEU A 7 -5.95 -2.54 -3.34
N GLY A 8 -7.07 -2.63 -4.04
CA GLY A 8 -7.75 -1.49 -4.66
C GLY A 8 -7.21 -1.17 -6.04
N GLU A 9 -7.11 0.12 -6.36
CA GLU A 9 -6.86 0.67 -7.69
C GLU A 9 -5.38 0.61 -8.12
N VAL A 10 -4.87 -0.61 -8.29
CA VAL A 10 -3.55 -0.93 -8.84
C VAL A 10 -3.68 -1.97 -9.94
N ASN A 11 -2.68 -2.09 -10.82
CA ASN A 11 -2.75 -3.01 -11.96
C ASN A 11 -2.70 -4.48 -11.56
N ALA A 12 -1.96 -4.82 -10.50
CA ALA A 12 -1.89 -6.17 -9.94
C ALA A 12 -2.07 -6.14 -8.41
N PRO A 13 -3.32 -6.20 -7.90
CA PRO A 13 -3.54 -6.35 -6.47
C PRO A 13 -3.13 -7.77 -6.01
N GLY A 14 -2.60 -7.88 -4.81
CA GLY A 14 -2.15 -9.17 -4.29
C GLY A 14 -1.17 -9.10 -3.13
N GLN A 15 -0.53 -10.23 -2.87
CA GLN A 15 0.50 -10.39 -1.85
C GLN A 15 1.89 -10.27 -2.49
N TYR A 16 2.77 -9.48 -1.86
CA TYR A 16 4.12 -9.24 -2.35
C TYR A 16 5.18 -9.46 -1.27
N PRO A 17 6.38 -9.95 -1.63
CA PRO A 17 7.47 -10.07 -0.70
C PRO A 17 7.95 -8.69 -0.24
N TYR A 18 8.16 -8.54 1.06
CA TYR A 18 8.71 -7.30 1.62
C TYR A 18 10.23 -7.24 1.45
N GLN A 19 10.73 -6.08 1.03
CA GLN A 19 12.15 -5.74 1.01
C GLN A 19 12.43 -4.55 1.94
N PRO A 20 13.55 -4.55 2.69
CA PRO A 20 13.94 -3.41 3.52
C PRO A 20 14.09 -2.12 2.70
N GLY A 21 13.62 -1.01 3.26
CA GLY A 21 13.71 0.32 2.61
C GLY A 21 12.58 0.62 1.62
N MET A 22 11.62 -0.28 1.43
CA MET A 22 10.46 -0.01 0.58
C MET A 22 9.53 1.07 1.16
N SER A 23 8.99 1.89 0.26
CA SER A 23 7.89 2.83 0.52
C SER A 23 6.58 2.34 -0.13
N VAL A 24 5.46 2.97 0.25
CA VAL A 24 4.16 2.74 -0.40
C VAL A 24 4.24 2.94 -1.92
N GLU A 25 4.96 3.96 -2.38
CA GLU A 25 5.20 4.24 -3.80
C GLU A 25 5.90 3.07 -4.50
N THR A 26 6.98 2.55 -3.91
CA THR A 26 7.71 1.41 -4.49
C THR A 26 6.86 0.14 -4.54
N ALA A 27 6.00 -0.09 -3.54
CA ALA A 27 5.07 -1.20 -3.55
C ALA A 27 4.04 -1.09 -4.69
N ILE A 28 3.51 0.11 -4.94
CA ILE A 28 2.60 0.35 -6.06
C ILE A 28 3.32 0.13 -7.39
N ALA A 29 4.57 0.57 -7.52
CA ALA A 29 5.36 0.33 -8.73
C ALA A 29 5.57 -1.17 -9.01
N ILE A 30 5.89 -1.96 -7.98
CA ILE A 30 6.04 -3.43 -8.09
C ILE A 30 4.70 -4.11 -8.42
N ALA A 31 3.59 -3.55 -7.96
CA ALA A 31 2.22 -3.99 -8.29
C ALA A 31 1.78 -3.60 -9.72
N GLY A 32 2.72 -3.22 -10.59
CA GLY A 32 2.45 -2.82 -11.96
C GLY A 32 1.96 -1.38 -12.12
N GLY A 33 2.00 -0.58 -11.05
CA GLY A 33 1.55 0.81 -11.05
C GLY A 33 0.06 0.99 -10.74
N TYR A 34 -0.37 2.25 -10.80
CA TYR A 34 -1.76 2.65 -10.57
C TYR A 34 -2.69 2.20 -11.70
N SER A 35 -3.94 1.87 -11.34
CA SER A 35 -5.01 1.80 -12.32
C SER A 35 -5.34 3.22 -12.85
N PRO A 36 -6.05 3.34 -13.99
CA PRO A 36 -6.48 4.64 -14.52
C PRO A 36 -7.38 5.45 -13.59
N ARG A 37 -8.06 4.79 -12.63
CA ARG A 37 -9.01 5.43 -11.71
C ARG A 37 -8.46 5.67 -10.32
N ALA A 38 -7.19 5.35 -10.06
CA ALA A 38 -6.60 5.49 -8.74
C ALA A 38 -6.48 6.93 -8.23
N ASP A 39 -6.69 7.13 -6.93
CA ASP A 39 -6.23 8.33 -6.21
C ASP A 39 -4.72 8.24 -5.98
N LYS A 40 -3.98 9.12 -6.66
CA LYS A 40 -2.51 9.19 -6.59
C LYS A 40 -1.99 10.10 -5.47
N ARG A 41 -2.86 10.71 -4.66
CA ARG A 41 -2.43 11.68 -3.63
C ARG A 41 -1.93 10.98 -2.37
N ASN A 42 -2.63 9.93 -1.95
CA ASN A 42 -2.34 9.21 -0.71
C ASN A 42 -2.80 7.76 -0.84
N ALA A 43 -2.27 6.89 0.00
CA ALA A 43 -2.80 5.54 0.16
C ALA A 43 -3.35 5.34 1.57
N MET A 44 -4.24 4.38 1.71
CA MET A 44 -4.70 3.93 3.02
C MET A 44 -3.82 2.76 3.47
N LEU A 45 -3.09 2.94 4.56
CA LEU A 45 -2.21 1.94 5.14
C LEU A 45 -2.87 1.35 6.38
N THR A 46 -2.98 0.02 6.41
CA THR A 46 -3.34 -0.75 7.61
C THR A 46 -2.08 -1.41 8.15
N ARG A 47 -1.74 -1.13 9.40
CA ARG A 47 -0.57 -1.66 10.11
C ARG A 47 -0.98 -2.19 11.48
N SER A 48 -0.53 -3.39 11.85
CA SER A 48 -0.71 -3.87 13.22
C SER A 48 0.27 -3.16 14.16
N MET A 49 -0.25 -2.43 15.15
CA MET A 49 0.53 -1.83 16.24
C MET A 49 -0.07 -2.27 17.57
N ASN A 50 0.77 -2.81 18.46
CA ASN A 50 0.35 -3.32 19.78
C ASN A 50 -0.81 -4.34 19.72
N GLY A 51 -0.86 -5.16 18.68
CA GLY A 51 -1.91 -6.17 18.48
C GLY A 51 -3.21 -5.64 17.87
N ALA A 52 -3.33 -4.34 17.64
CA ALA A 52 -4.50 -3.73 17.01
C ALA A 52 -4.18 -3.23 15.59
N PRO A 53 -5.09 -3.39 14.61
CA PRO A 53 -4.93 -2.80 13.29
C PRO A 53 -5.16 -1.29 13.35
N LEU A 54 -4.12 -0.50 13.04
CA LEU A 54 -4.24 0.94 12.80
C LEU A 54 -4.41 1.17 11.30
N LYS A 55 -5.51 1.83 10.93
CA LYS A 55 -5.78 2.27 9.55
C LYS A 55 -5.55 3.77 9.43
N SER A 56 -4.70 4.21 8.52
CA SER A 56 -4.34 5.63 8.37
C SER A 56 -4.12 6.02 6.91
N LYS A 57 -4.48 7.26 6.55
CA LYS A 57 -4.16 7.84 5.25
C LYS A 57 -2.73 8.35 5.30
N VAL A 58 -1.87 7.86 4.41
CA VAL A 58 -0.43 8.12 4.45
C VAL A 58 0.08 8.67 3.11
N PRO A 59 1.12 9.52 3.12
CA PRO A 59 1.86 9.90 1.92
C PRO A 59 2.50 8.69 1.25
N LEU A 60 2.75 8.77 -0.06
CA LEU A 60 3.34 7.68 -0.84
C LEU A 60 4.79 7.35 -0.45
N GLN A 61 5.52 8.32 0.10
CA GLN A 61 6.89 8.14 0.58
C GLN A 61 6.96 7.40 1.92
N THR A 62 5.81 7.07 2.53
CA THR A 62 5.77 6.40 3.82
C THR A 62 6.47 5.04 3.75
N PRO A 63 7.42 4.75 4.66
CA PRO A 63 8.12 3.48 4.68
C PRO A 63 7.17 2.35 5.10
N LEU A 64 7.26 1.24 4.37
CA LEU A 64 6.52 0.03 4.65
C LEU A 64 7.23 -0.82 5.70
N ARG A 65 6.41 -1.59 6.41
CA ARG A 65 6.84 -2.60 7.36
C ARG A 65 6.29 -3.98 6.96
N PRO A 66 6.94 -5.06 7.38
CA PRO A 66 6.43 -6.42 7.14
C PRO A 66 5.01 -6.58 7.71
N GLY A 67 4.10 -7.13 6.90
CA GLY A 67 2.69 -7.33 7.28
C GLY A 67 1.79 -6.11 7.11
N ASP A 68 2.28 -5.02 6.53
CA ASP A 68 1.43 -3.88 6.15
C ASP A 68 0.45 -4.27 5.02
N THR A 69 -0.71 -3.63 5.02
CA THR A 69 -1.67 -3.70 3.92
C THR A 69 -1.91 -2.30 3.36
N ILE A 70 -1.62 -2.13 2.08
CA ILE A 70 -1.88 -0.91 1.31
C ILE A 70 -3.23 -1.06 0.60
N ASN A 71 -4.07 -0.04 0.68
CA ASN A 71 -5.28 0.08 -0.11
C ASN A 71 -5.25 1.41 -0.87
N VAL A 72 -5.29 1.32 -2.21
CA VAL A 72 -5.35 2.46 -3.11
C VAL A 72 -6.81 2.71 -3.45
N ALA A 73 -7.31 3.87 -3.06
CA ALA A 73 -8.71 4.25 -3.31
C ALA A 73 -8.93 4.66 -4.77
N GLU A 74 -10.17 4.53 -5.23
CA GLU A 74 -10.63 5.15 -6.47
C GLU A 74 -10.71 6.68 -6.31
N ARG A 75 -10.43 7.41 -7.39
CA ARG A 75 -10.59 8.86 -7.47
C ARG A 75 -12.07 9.18 -7.66
N TRP A 76 -12.68 9.75 -6.63
CA TRP A 76 -14.01 10.33 -6.71
C TRP A 76 -13.91 11.68 -7.43
N PHE A 77 -14.76 11.89 -8.44
CA PHE A 77 -14.81 13.11 -9.27
C PHE A 77 -15.57 14.24 -8.58
#